data_AF-A0A9D8NAN9-F1
#
_entry.id   AF-A0A9D8NAN9-F1
#
_cell.length_a   1.000
_cell.length_b   1.000
_cell.length_c   1.000
_cell.angle_alpha   90.00
_cell.angle_beta   90.00
_cell.angle_gamma   90.00
#
_symmetry.space_group_name_H-M   'P 1'
#
loop_
_entity.id
_entity.type
_entity.pdbx_description
1 polymer ?
#
loop_
_entity_poly.entity_id
_entity_poly.type
_entity_poly.pdbx_seq_one_letter_code
_entity_poly.pdbx_strand_id
1 'polypeptide(L)'
;MLTREQIEEIQAESQEKGISIKKVLDEKGIPSHQYFWWKKKYARETIPEGFVPVAGGMPPAVMTATAYPGSRGKSKADPASENWMSIELRTIAGTDMRIQGGLTPAMVYTILKSL
;
A
#
# COMPACT_ATOMS: atom_id res chain seq x y z
N MET A 1 9.04 7.94 -24.74
CA MET A 1 9.17 7.20 -23.46
C MET A 1 9.41 8.25 -22.39
N LEU A 2 8.62 8.27 -21.30
CA LEU A 2 8.88 9.20 -20.18
C LEU A 2 9.94 8.60 -19.28
N THR A 3 10.94 9.37 -18.90
CA THR A 3 11.94 8.99 -17.91
C THR A 3 11.46 9.27 -16.49
N ARG A 4 12.16 8.72 -15.49
CA ARG A 4 11.88 9.00 -14.08
C ARG A 4 12.08 10.48 -13.73
N GLU A 5 13.18 11.07 -14.20
CA GLU A 5 13.48 12.49 -14.01
C GLU A 5 12.36 13.38 -14.56
N GLN A 6 11.84 13.07 -15.75
CA GLN A 6 10.72 13.80 -16.36
C GLN A 6 9.44 13.69 -15.51
N ILE A 7 9.20 12.56 -14.86
CA ILE A 7 8.03 12.40 -13.98
C ILE A 7 8.18 13.21 -12.70
N GLU A 8 9.40 13.28 -12.15
CA GLU A 8 9.73 14.10 -10.97
C GLU A 8 9.62 15.59 -11.31
N GLU A 9 10.10 16.02 -12.48
CA GLU A 9 9.97 17.39 -13.00
C GLU A 9 8.49 17.80 -13.15
N ILE A 10 7.64 16.94 -13.75
CA ILE A 10 6.20 17.20 -13.88
C ILE A 10 5.53 17.35 -12.50
N GLN A 11 5.96 16.56 -11.51
CA GLN A 11 5.44 16.68 -10.14
C GLN A 11 5.91 17.97 -9.48
N ALA A 12 7.20 18.32 -9.61
CA ALA A 12 7.76 19.56 -9.09
C ALA A 12 7.05 20.79 -9.68
N GLU A 13 6.84 20.80 -11.00
CA GLU A 13 6.16 21.89 -11.69
C GLU A 13 4.68 22.02 -11.31
N SER A 14 3.99 20.89 -11.08
CA SER A 14 2.63 20.90 -10.54
C SER A 14 2.57 21.52 -9.15
N GLN A 15 3.56 21.26 -8.29
CA GLN A 15 3.65 21.84 -6.95
C GLN A 15 4.04 23.33 -6.99
N GLU A 16 5.01 23.70 -7.83
CA GLU A 16 5.50 25.07 -7.97
C GLU A 16 4.42 26.01 -8.52
N LYS A 17 3.75 25.60 -9.59
CA LYS A 17 2.68 26.38 -10.22
C LYS A 17 1.34 26.26 -9.48
N GLY A 18 1.21 25.32 -8.55
CA GLY A 18 -0.04 25.03 -7.85
C GLY A 18 -1.18 24.56 -8.77
N ILE A 19 -0.85 24.04 -9.95
CA ILE A 19 -1.82 23.55 -10.95
C ILE A 19 -1.88 22.03 -10.94
N SER A 20 -3.00 21.48 -11.39
CA SER A 20 -3.16 20.02 -11.44
C SER A 20 -2.17 19.39 -12.43
N ILE A 21 -1.70 18.18 -12.10
CA ILE A 21 -0.81 17.39 -12.99
C ILE A 21 -1.39 17.29 -14.40
N LYS A 22 -2.72 17.17 -14.55
CA LYS A 22 -3.35 17.13 -15.88
C LYS A 22 -3.08 18.39 -16.71
N LYS A 23 -3.15 19.58 -16.09
CA LYS A 23 -2.85 20.84 -16.78
C LYS A 23 -1.37 20.93 -17.19
N VAL A 24 -0.45 20.48 -16.33
CA VAL A 24 0.99 20.41 -16.67
C VAL A 24 1.22 19.48 -17.85
N LEU A 25 0.53 18.33 -17.87
CA LEU A 25 0.62 17.37 -18.97
C LEU A 25 0.06 17.94 -20.28
N ASP A 26 -1.04 18.68 -20.21
CA ASP A 26 -1.62 19.38 -21.36
C ASP A 26 -0.67 20.47 -21.89
N GLU A 27 -0.03 21.25 -21.01
CA GLU A 27 0.99 22.26 -21.37
C GLU A 27 2.22 21.64 -22.04
N LYS A 28 2.67 20.47 -21.58
CA LYS A 28 3.81 19.74 -22.16
C LYS A 28 3.46 18.86 -23.35
N GLY A 29 2.18 18.78 -23.74
CA GLY A 29 1.70 17.90 -24.81
C GLY A 29 1.90 16.40 -24.50
N ILE A 30 1.95 16.03 -23.22
CA ILE A 30 2.16 14.65 -22.79
C ILE A 30 0.80 13.97 -22.58
N PRO A 31 0.53 12.84 -23.27
CA PRO A 31 -0.70 12.10 -23.04
C PRO A 31 -0.80 11.58 -21.60
N SER A 32 -1.92 11.87 -20.93
CA SER A 32 -2.15 11.48 -19.53
C SER A 32 -1.95 9.96 -19.29
N HIS A 33 -2.45 9.11 -20.20
CA HIS A 33 -2.33 7.67 -20.08
C HIS A 33 -0.85 7.21 -20.05
N GLN A 34 0.01 7.86 -20.84
CA GLN A 34 1.43 7.54 -20.92
C GLN A 34 2.12 7.93 -19.62
N TYR A 35 1.84 9.12 -19.09
CA TYR A 35 2.36 9.57 -17.80
C TYR A 35 2.00 8.60 -16.67
N PHE A 36 0.72 8.25 -16.51
CA PHE A 36 0.29 7.37 -15.42
C PHE A 36 0.84 5.95 -15.56
N TRP A 37 1.00 5.46 -16.79
CA TRP A 37 1.62 4.15 -17.04
C TRP A 37 3.08 4.13 -16.59
N TRP A 38 3.89 5.11 -17.00
CA TRP A 38 5.30 5.17 -16.62
C TRP A 38 5.49 5.47 -15.12
N LYS A 39 4.66 6.34 -14.54
CA LYS A 39 4.64 6.59 -13.09
C LYS A 39 4.40 5.30 -12.30
N LYS A 40 3.43 4.48 -12.73
CA LYS A 40 3.14 3.19 -12.10
C LYS A 40 4.27 2.19 -12.29
N LYS A 41 4.90 2.17 -13.48
CA LYS A 41 6.03 1.28 -13.78
C LYS A 41 7.23 1.59 -12.89
N TYR A 42 7.65 2.85 -12.81
CA TYR A 42 8.78 3.24 -11.97
C TYR A 42 8.53 3.07 -10.47
N ALA A 43 7.28 3.24 -10.01
CA ALA A 43 6.92 2.95 -8.62
C ALA A 43 6.99 1.46 -8.26
N ARG A 44 6.91 0.55 -9.25
CA ARG A 44 7.10 -0.89 -9.05
C ARG A 44 8.58 -1.28 -9.10
N GLU A 45 9.38 -0.63 -9.94
CA GLU A 45 10.82 -0.86 -10.04
C GLU A 45 11.60 -0.40 -8.80
N THR A 46 11.09 0.57 -8.04
CA THR A 46 11.67 0.98 -6.74
C THR A 46 11.32 0.06 -5.58
N ILE A 47 10.41 -0.91 -5.76
CA ILE A 47 10.15 -1.95 -4.77
C ILE A 47 11.08 -3.11 -5.12
N PRO A 48 12.09 -3.44 -4.29
CA PRO A 48 12.87 -4.65 -4.50
C PRO A 48 11.90 -5.84 -4.58
N GLU A 49 12.05 -6.74 -5.57
CA GLU A 49 11.21 -7.95 -5.73
C GLU A 49 11.28 -8.94 -4.55
N GLY A 50 11.92 -8.58 -3.44
CA GLY A 50 11.91 -9.32 -2.19
C GLY A 50 11.03 -8.63 -1.15
N PHE A 51 9.90 -9.26 -0.85
CA PHE A 51 9.20 -9.27 0.46
C PHE A 51 9.41 -8.02 1.35
N VAL A 52 8.38 -7.17 1.45
CA VAL A 52 8.29 -6.19 2.55
C VAL A 52 7.73 -6.92 3.77
N PRO A 53 8.50 -7.14 4.84
CA PRO A 53 7.93 -7.66 6.08
C PRO A 53 6.91 -6.64 6.59
N VAL A 54 5.69 -7.10 6.88
CA VAL A 54 4.76 -6.36 7.72
C VAL A 54 5.38 -6.29 9.11
N ALA A 55 6.19 -5.26 9.35
CA ALA A 55 6.41 -4.78 10.69
C ALA A 55 5.07 -4.19 11.13
N GLY A 56 4.37 -4.94 11.99
CA GLY A 56 3.20 -4.43 12.67
C GLY A 56 3.55 -3.12 13.37
N GLY A 57 2.76 -2.08 13.08
CA GLY A 57 2.80 -0.81 13.79
C GLY A 57 3.37 0.33 12.97
N MET A 58 2.46 1.25 12.58
CA MET A 58 2.68 2.56 11.98
C MET A 58 2.75 2.59 10.44
N PRO A 59 1.81 3.30 9.76
CA PRO A 59 1.96 3.57 8.34
C PRO A 59 3.20 4.44 8.12
N PRO A 60 3.93 4.27 7.01
CA PRO A 60 5.08 5.11 6.71
C PRO A 60 4.58 6.55 6.61
N ALA A 61 5.29 7.46 7.28
CA ALA A 61 5.11 8.88 7.17
C ALA A 61 5.30 9.32 5.72
N VAL A 62 4.23 9.24 4.93
CA VAL A 62 4.10 10.02 3.70
C VAL A 62 3.88 11.44 4.16
N MET A 63 4.93 12.26 4.04
CA MET A 63 4.81 13.69 4.21
C MET A 63 3.74 14.24 3.25
N THR A 64 2.83 14.99 3.89
CA THR A 64 2.00 16.08 3.37
C THR A 64 0.90 15.76 2.36
N ALA A 65 -0.29 15.45 2.87
CA ALA A 65 -1.51 16.03 2.34
C ALA A 65 -2.13 16.92 3.43
N THR A 66 -2.25 18.20 3.13
CA THR A 66 -3.07 19.16 3.87
C THR A 66 -4.46 18.56 4.08
N ALA A 67 -4.74 18.17 5.33
CA ALA A 67 -6.02 17.64 5.74
C ALA A 67 -7.07 18.76 5.67
N TYR A 68 -8.00 18.66 4.73
CA TYR A 68 -9.32 19.26 4.88
C TYR A 68 -9.99 18.65 6.12
N PRO A 69 -10.55 19.45 7.05
CA PRO A 69 -11.16 18.92 8.25
C PRO A 69 -12.57 18.44 7.92
N GLY A 70 -12.75 17.13 7.73
CA GLY A 70 -14.08 16.58 7.58
C GLY A 70 -14.17 15.19 7.00
N SER A 71 -13.71 14.16 7.72
CA SER A 71 -14.40 12.86 7.72
C SER A 71 -13.86 11.96 8.83
N ARG A 72 -14.56 11.93 9.97
CA ARG A 72 -14.42 10.85 10.95
C ARG A 72 -15.11 9.61 10.39
N GLY A 73 -14.40 8.84 9.57
CA GLY A 73 -14.77 7.48 9.22
C GLY A 73 -14.39 6.54 10.37
N LYS A 74 -15.31 6.30 11.30
CA LYS A 74 -15.18 5.28 12.34
C LYS A 74 -15.32 3.91 11.66
N SER A 75 -14.20 3.29 11.27
CA SER A 75 -14.21 1.91 10.77
C SER A 75 -14.60 0.99 11.93
N LYS A 76 -15.87 0.58 12.01
CA LYS A 76 -16.26 -0.57 12.81
C LYS A 76 -15.65 -1.79 12.11
N ALA A 77 -14.65 -2.40 12.73
CA ALA A 77 -14.15 -3.70 12.28
C ALA A 77 -15.31 -4.70 12.36
N ASP A 78 -15.71 -5.24 11.22
CA ASP A 78 -16.74 -6.28 11.15
C ASP A 78 -16.13 -7.59 11.68
N PRO A 79 -16.61 -8.14 12.81
CA PRO A 79 -16.05 -9.35 13.41
C PRO A 79 -16.21 -10.60 12.52
N ALA A 80 -17.05 -10.54 11.48
CA ALA A 80 -17.22 -11.60 10.50
C ALA A 80 -16.36 -11.43 9.24
N SER A 81 -15.56 -10.36 9.13
CA SER A 81 -14.68 -10.19 7.98
C SER A 81 -13.57 -11.24 8.01
N GLU A 82 -13.58 -12.12 7.01
CA GLU A 82 -12.50 -13.06 6.75
C GLU A 82 -11.28 -12.27 6.28
N ASN A 83 -10.18 -12.36 7.03
CA ASN A 83 -8.91 -11.76 6.65
C ASN A 83 -7.96 -12.87 6.24
N TRP A 84 -7.37 -12.76 5.05
CA TRP A 84 -6.42 -13.75 4.55
C TRP A 84 -5.14 -13.70 5.38
N MET A 85 -4.82 -14.78 6.09
CA MET A 85 -3.68 -14.83 7.00
C MET A 85 -3.00 -16.20 7.03
N SER A 86 -1.76 -16.23 7.53
CA SER A 86 -0.91 -17.42 7.68
C SER A 86 -0.41 -17.49 9.11
N ILE A 87 -0.63 -18.62 9.79
CA ILE A 87 -0.15 -18.89 11.15
C ILE A 87 0.93 -19.97 11.08
N GLU A 88 2.08 -19.73 11.70
CA GLU A 88 3.19 -20.68 11.78
C GLU A 88 3.36 -21.17 13.23
N LEU A 89 3.49 -22.49 13.39
CA LEU A 89 3.51 -23.16 14.68
C LEU A 89 4.76 -24.03 14.75
N ARG A 90 5.63 -23.77 15.73
CA ARG A 90 6.79 -24.61 15.99
C ARG A 90 6.49 -25.53 17.17
N THR A 91 6.44 -26.83 16.90
CA THR A 91 6.30 -27.82 17.96
C THR A 91 7.64 -28.11 18.64
N ILE A 92 7.62 -28.59 19.89
CA ILE A 92 8.83 -29.02 20.61
C ILE A 92 9.60 -30.14 19.89
N ALA A 93 8.93 -30.87 19.01
CA ALA A 93 9.53 -31.91 18.16
C ALA A 93 10.28 -31.33 16.95
N GLY A 94 10.31 -30.01 16.78
CA GLY A 94 10.97 -29.35 15.65
C GLY A 94 10.14 -29.35 14.36
N THR A 95 8.93 -29.90 14.39
CA THR A 95 8.01 -29.84 13.25
C THR A 95 7.37 -28.46 13.18
N ASP A 96 7.59 -27.77 12.06
CA ASP A 96 6.92 -26.51 11.72
C ASP A 96 5.59 -26.82 10.99
N MET A 97 4.48 -26.29 11.50
CA MET A 97 3.15 -26.42 10.91
C MET A 97 2.64 -25.05 10.46
N ARG A 98 2.04 -24.98 9.26
CA ARG A 98 1.52 -23.75 8.67
C ARG A 98 0.04 -23.87 8.37
N ILE A 99 -0.75 -22.91 8.86
CA ILE A 99 -2.20 -22.81 8.60
C ILE A 99 -2.43 -21.56 7.76
N GLN A 100 -3.07 -21.67 6.60
CA GLN A 100 -3.35 -20.53 5.71
C GLN A 100 -4.81 -20.50 5.26
N GLY A 101 -5.38 -19.30 5.18
CA GLY A 101 -6.72 -19.09 4.62
C GLY A 101 -7.34 -17.78 5.09
N GLY A 102 -8.59 -17.54 4.68
CA GLY A 102 -9.44 -16.52 5.28
C GLY A 102 -9.80 -16.94 6.69
N LEU A 103 -9.18 -16.33 7.71
CA LEU A 103 -9.49 -16.62 9.10
C LEU A 103 -10.26 -15.45 9.71
N THR A 104 -11.28 -15.78 10.50
CA THR A 104 -11.97 -14.82 11.34
C THR A 104 -11.27 -14.71 12.70
N PRO A 105 -11.44 -13.59 13.43
CA PRO A 105 -10.91 -13.46 14.79
C PRO A 105 -11.34 -14.60 15.74
N ALA A 106 -12.56 -15.12 15.57
CA ALA A 106 -13.06 -16.25 16.34
C ALA A 106 -12.29 -17.55 16.03
N MET A 107 -11.97 -17.82 14.76
CA MET A 107 -11.17 -18.98 14.36
C MET A 107 -9.76 -18.90 14.91
N VAL A 108 -9.12 -17.72 14.84
CA VAL A 108 -7.78 -17.51 15.42
C VAL A 108 -7.79 -17.73 16.93
N TYR A 109 -8.79 -17.19 17.63
CA TYR A 109 -8.93 -17.38 19.07
C TYR A 109 -9.10 -18.86 19.45
N THR A 110 -9.94 -19.60 18.73
CA THR A 110 -10.11 -21.04 18.95
C THR A 110 -8.81 -21.81 18.74
N ILE A 111 -8.07 -21.51 17.66
CA ILE A 111 -6.77 -22.14 17.40
C ILE A 111 -5.82 -21.88 18.56
N LEU A 112 -5.66 -20.62 18.98
CA LEU A 112 -4.76 -20.25 20.08
C LEU A 112 -5.16 -20.85 21.43
N LYS A 113 -6.46 -21.04 21.67
CA LYS A 113 -6.96 -21.67 22.90
C LYS A 113 -6.75 -23.19 22.91
N SER A 114 -6.65 -23.82 21.74
CA SER A 114 -6.49 -25.27 21.58
C SER A 114 -5.03 -25.73 21.48
N LEU A 115 -4.08 -24.80 21.45
CA LEU A 115 -2.64 -25.05 21.53
C LEU A 115 -2.16 -25.10 22.99
#